data_AF-B7P6R5-F1
#
_entry.id   AF-B7P6R5-F1
#
_cell.length_a   1.000
_cell.length_b   1.000
_cell.length_c   1.000
_cell.angle_alpha   90.00
_cell.angle_beta   90.00
_cell.angle_gamma   90.00
#
_symmetry.space_group_name_H-M   'P 1'
#
loop_
_entity.id
_entity.type
_entity.pdbx_description
1 polymer ?
#
loop_
_entity_poly.entity_id
_entity_poly.type
_entity_poly.pdbx_seq_one_letter_code
_entity_poly.pdbx_strand_id
1 'polypeptide(L)'
;MSRGIITVVAPNVGSSYETLVSLSNTFQMPFVSTCFPELAALRPAYFGVSLKPNYIPAILDVIKYYNWPFIIYLYDTDDGEPAARASGSF
;
A
#
# COMPACT_ATOMS: atom_id res chain seq x y z
N MET A 1 21.01 13.01 8.16
CA MET A 1 21.18 13.17 6.71
C MET A 1 22.45 13.98 6.39
N SER A 2 23.63 13.40 6.58
CA SER A 2 24.92 14.09 6.39
C SER A 2 25.49 13.99 4.97
N ARG A 3 24.84 13.22 4.08
CA ARG A 3 25.34 12.89 2.73
C ARG A 3 24.56 13.54 1.57
N GLY A 4 23.58 14.41 1.84
CA GLY A 4 22.81 15.08 0.78
C GLY A 4 21.96 14.14 -0.08
N ILE A 5 21.32 13.14 0.53
CA ILE A 5 20.45 12.19 -0.18
C ILE A 5 19.13 12.87 -0.51
N ILE A 6 18.72 12.82 -1.79
CA ILE A 6 17.51 13.48 -2.30
C ILE A 6 16.28 12.56 -2.23
N THR A 7 16.48 11.23 -2.31
CA THR A 7 15.40 10.25 -2.19
C THR A 7 15.90 8.88 -1.74
N VAL A 8 15.03 8.08 -1.10
CA VAL A 8 15.27 6.68 -0.70
C VAL A 8 14.47 5.74 -1.57
N VAL A 9 15.10 4.72 -2.14
CA VAL A 9 14.39 3.62 -2.81
C VAL A 9 14.41 2.42 -1.86
N ALA A 10 13.23 1.98 -1.41
CA ALA A 10 13.08 0.89 -0.45
C ALA A 10 12.29 -0.26 -1.08
N PRO A 11 12.96 -1.38 -1.44
CA PRO A 11 12.27 -2.59 -1.86
C PRO A 11 11.82 -3.33 -0.59
N ASN A 12 10.51 -3.34 -0.37
CA ASN A 12 9.85 -4.15 0.66
C ASN A 12 10.00 -3.68 2.12
N VAL A 13 8.92 -3.08 2.63
CA VAL A 13 8.79 -2.62 4.01
C VAL A 13 7.38 -2.94 4.45
N GLY A 14 7.09 -4.19 4.84
CA GLY A 14 5.80 -4.54 5.45
C GLY A 14 5.72 -3.96 6.87
N SER A 15 6.48 -4.54 7.79
CA SER A 15 6.52 -4.10 9.21
C SER A 15 7.22 -2.74 9.43
N SER A 16 8.10 -2.34 8.53
CA SER A 16 8.90 -1.11 8.63
C SER A 16 8.31 0.07 7.84
N TYR A 17 7.18 -0.12 7.14
CA TYR A 17 6.54 0.92 6.33
C TYR A 17 6.24 2.17 7.15
N GLU A 18 5.57 1.98 8.27
CA GLU A 18 5.10 3.07 9.13
C GLU A 18 6.24 3.89 9.70
N THR A 19 7.37 3.22 9.99
CA THR A 19 8.57 3.91 10.45
C THR A 19 9.17 4.76 9.33
N LEU A 20 9.24 4.24 8.10
CA LEU A 20 9.70 5.01 6.95
C LEU A 20 8.77 6.17 6.62
N VAL A 21 7.45 5.99 6.66
CA VAL A 21 6.47 7.06 6.47
C VAL A 21 6.62 8.12 7.54
N SER A 22 6.78 7.73 8.81
CA SER A 22 6.98 8.66 9.92
C SER A 22 8.26 9.49 9.75
N LEU A 23 9.38 8.84 9.40
CA LEU A 23 10.65 9.51 9.16
C LEU A 23 10.57 10.42 7.93
N SER A 24 10.01 9.92 6.83
CA SER A 24 9.83 10.64 5.58
C SER A 24 8.99 11.90 5.78
N ASN A 25 7.85 11.80 6.47
CA ASN A 25 6.99 12.94 6.78
C ASN A 25 7.69 13.95 7.71
N THR A 26 8.45 13.48 8.71
CA THR A 26 9.15 14.35 9.67
C THR A 26 10.28 15.12 9.02
N PHE A 27 11.06 14.47 8.17
CA PHE A 27 12.24 15.06 7.54
C PHE A 27 11.97 15.59 6.12
N GLN A 28 10.72 15.56 5.66
CA GLN A 28 10.30 15.93 4.31
C GLN A 28 11.15 15.23 3.24
N MET A 29 11.44 13.94 3.47
CA MET A 29 12.36 13.16 2.64
C MET A 29 11.56 12.23 1.71
N PRO A 30 11.58 12.44 0.38
CA PRO A 30 10.87 11.58 -0.54
C PRO A 30 11.40 10.14 -0.52
N PHE A 31 10.49 9.16 -0.56
CA PHE A 31 10.85 7.78 -0.78
C PHE A 31 10.00 7.11 -1.86
N VAL A 32 10.61 6.17 -2.56
CA VAL A 32 9.98 5.35 -3.59
C VAL A 32 9.92 3.91 -3.07
N SER A 33 8.73 3.33 -3.07
CA SER A 33 8.48 1.96 -2.62
C SER A 33 7.87 1.13 -3.74
N THR A 34 8.27 -0.14 -3.81
CA THR A 34 7.63 -1.13 -4.69
C THR A 34 6.41 -1.80 -4.04
N CYS A 35 6.06 -1.45 -2.80
CA CYS A 35 4.96 -2.05 -2.05
C CYS A 35 3.62 -1.36 -2.29
N PHE A 36 2.55 -2.09 -1.95
CA PHE A 36 1.18 -1.64 -2.12
C PHE A 36 0.87 -0.40 -1.26
N PRO A 37 0.17 0.61 -1.81
CA PRO A 37 -0.09 1.87 -1.10
C PRO A 37 -1.08 1.78 0.07
N GLU A 38 -1.86 0.69 0.20
CA GLU A 38 -2.85 0.55 1.29
C GLU A 38 -2.23 0.22 2.67
N LEU A 39 -0.92 -0.08 2.74
CA LEU A 39 -0.21 -0.11 4.02
C LEU A 39 -0.23 1.26 4.75
N ALA A 40 -0.64 2.34 4.07
CA ALA A 40 -0.85 3.66 4.66
C ALA A 40 -2.15 3.81 5.47
N ALA A 41 -2.78 2.72 5.92
CA ALA A 41 -4.05 2.77 6.64
C ALA A 41 -3.97 3.57 7.96
N LEU A 42 -2.81 3.56 8.63
CA LEU A 42 -2.61 4.26 9.90
C LEU A 42 -2.15 5.72 9.69
N ARG A 43 -1.40 6.00 8.63
CA ARG A 43 -0.86 7.33 8.35
C ARG A 43 -0.66 7.59 6.86
N PRO A 44 -1.09 8.76 6.35
CA PRO A 44 -0.81 9.16 4.97
C PRO A 44 0.70 9.35 4.72
N ALA A 45 1.19 8.77 3.63
CA ALA A 45 2.56 8.94 3.15
C ALA A 45 2.65 10.17 2.22
N TYR A 46 2.80 11.37 2.78
CA TYR A 46 2.83 12.63 2.00
C TYR A 46 4.01 12.74 1.04
N PHE A 47 5.12 12.07 1.37
CA PHE A 47 6.35 12.07 0.58
C PHE A 47 6.70 10.66 0.05
N GLY A 48 5.71 9.76 0.04
CA GLY A 48 5.87 8.39 -0.48
C GLY A 48 5.31 8.26 -1.89
N VAL A 49 6.06 7.61 -2.77
CA VAL A 49 5.59 7.20 -4.10
C VAL A 49 5.60 5.68 -4.16
N SER A 50 4.43 5.08 -4.44
CA SER A 50 4.34 3.64 -4.72
C SER A 50 4.44 3.38 -6.22
N LEU A 51 5.27 2.42 -6.59
CA LEU A 51 5.37 1.91 -7.96
C LEU A 51 4.37 0.78 -8.25
N LYS A 52 3.74 0.19 -7.22
CA LYS A 52 2.79 -0.91 -7.39
C LYS A 52 1.40 -0.34 -7.71
N PRO A 53 0.83 -0.62 -8.88
CA PRO A 53 -0.52 -0.15 -9.22
C PRO A 53 -1.58 -0.83 -8.35
N ASN A 54 -2.74 -0.18 -8.21
CA ASN A 54 -3.89 -0.81 -7.57
C ASN A 54 -4.48 -1.88 -8.50
N TYR A 55 -4.33 -3.15 -8.13
CA TYR A 55 -4.78 -4.30 -8.91
C TYR A 55 -6.14 -4.84 -8.46
N ILE A 56 -6.71 -4.37 -7.35
CA ILE A 56 -8.03 -4.81 -6.86
C ILE A 56 -9.13 -4.59 -7.91
N PRO A 57 -9.21 -3.43 -8.61
CA PRO A 57 -10.20 -3.25 -9.68
C PRO A 57 -10.05 -4.28 -10.80
N ALA A 58 -8.81 -4.64 -11.18
CA ALA A 58 -8.56 -5.63 -12.21
C ALA A 58 -9.04 -7.03 -11.80
N ILE A 59 -8.86 -7.43 -10.52
CA ILE A 59 -9.41 -8.68 -9.99
C ILE A 59 -10.94 -8.68 -10.09
N LEU A 60 -11.58 -7.57 -9.68
CA LEU A 60 -13.04 -7.44 -9.75
C LEU A 60 -13.56 -7.52 -11.18
N ASP A 61 -12.85 -6.95 -12.14
CA ASP A 61 -13.21 -7.01 -13.57
C ASP A 61 -13.14 -8.45 -14.10
N VAL A 62 -12.14 -9.24 -13.69
CA VAL A 62 -12.04 -10.66 -14.07
C VAL A 62 -13.21 -11.48 -13.50
N ILE A 63 -13.56 -11.26 -12.23
CA ILE A 63 -14.69 -11.94 -11.59
C ILE A 63 -16.00 -11.65 -12.33
N LYS A 64 -16.23 -10.38 -12.69
CA LYS A 64 -17.41 -9.95 -13.46
C LYS A 64 -17.39 -10.51 -14.87
N TYR A 65 -16.25 -10.48 -15.55
CA TYR A 65 -16.10 -10.96 -16.92
C TYR A 65 -16.45 -12.44 -17.06
N TYR A 66 -15.99 -13.28 -16.12
CA TYR A 66 -16.27 -14.72 -16.12
C TYR A 66 -17.55 -15.10 -15.35
N ASN A 67 -18.27 -14.13 -14.80
CA ASN A 67 -19.50 -14.31 -14.04
C ASN A 67 -19.41 -15.43 -12.98
N TRP A 68 -18.38 -15.37 -12.12
CA TRP A 68 -18.14 -16.40 -11.12
C TRP A 68 -19.32 -16.48 -10.13
N PRO A 69 -20.05 -17.61 -10.08
CA PRO A 69 -21.24 -17.72 -9.23
C PRO A 69 -20.87 -17.94 -7.75
N PHE A 70 -19.68 -18.47 -7.47
CA PHE A 70 -19.14 -18.72 -6.14
C PHE A 70 -17.64 -18.43 -6.13
N ILE A 71 -17.14 -17.82 -5.06
CA ILE A 71 -15.75 -17.40 -4.93
C ILE A 71 -15.22 -17.83 -3.56
N ILE A 72 -14.09 -18.52 -3.54
CA ILE A 72 -13.33 -18.76 -2.32
C ILE A 72 -12.15 -17.80 -2.33
N TYR A 73 -12.10 -16.88 -1.37
CA TYR A 73 -11.05 -15.88 -1.26
C TYR A 73 -10.03 -16.31 -0.20
N LEU A 74 -8.83 -16.65 -0.65
CA LEU A 74 -7.67 -16.92 0.20
C LEU A 74 -6.79 -15.67 0.18
N TYR A 75 -6.46 -15.13 1.35
CA TYR A 75 -5.67 -13.92 1.48
C TYR A 75 -4.57 -14.07 2.54
N ASP A 76 -3.53 -13.26 2.39
CA ASP A 76 -2.45 -13.10 3.35
C ASP A 76 -2.59 -11.72 4.01
N THR A 77 -2.32 -11.64 5.31
CA THR A 77 -2.32 -10.38 6.06
C THR A 77 -1.13 -9.48 5.73
N ASP A 78 -0.07 -10.04 5.15
CA ASP A 78 1.16 -9.30 4.83
C ASP A 78 0.98 -8.24 3.73
N ASP A 79 0.00 -8.43 2.83
CA ASP A 79 -0.32 -7.46 1.75
C ASP A 79 -1.28 -6.33 2.20
N GLY A 80 -1.66 -6.32 3.49
CA GLY A 80 -2.51 -5.31 4.10
C GLY A 80 -3.93 -5.80 4.34
N GLU A 81 -4.47 -5.50 5.53
CA GLU A 81 -5.84 -5.82 5.90
C GLU A 81 -6.80 -4.76 5.32
N PRO A 82 -7.83 -5.13 4.52
CA PRO A 82 -8.80 -4.17 3.95
C PRO A 82 -9.79 -3.58 4.99
N ALA A 83 -9.55 -3.79 6.29
CA ALA A 83 -10.49 -3.52 7.37
C ALA A 83 -10.87 -2.03 7.55
N ALA A 84 -10.11 -1.08 6.99
CA ALA A 84 -10.42 0.35 7.11
C ALA A 84 -11.63 0.81 6.25
N ARG A 85 -12.14 -0.03 5.34
CA ARG A 85 -13.29 0.30 4.47
C ARG A 85 -14.58 -0.45 4.79
N ALA A 86 -14.60 -1.35 5.76
CA ALA A 86 -15.78 -2.14 6.11
C ALA A 86 -16.79 -1.40 7.02
N SER A 87 -16.59 -0.12 7.34
CA SER A 87 -17.56 0.70 8.10
C SER A 87 -18.48 1.58 7.22
N GLY A 88 -18.34 1.51 5.89
CA GLY A 88 -19.28 2.13 4.95
C GLY A 88 -20.37 1.14 4.55
N SER A 89 -21.54 1.30 5.15
CA SER A 89 -22.79 0.56 4.90
C SER A 89 -23.11 0.35 3.41
N PHE A 90 -23.55 -0.87 3.07
CA PHE A 90 -24.34 -1.18 1.88
C PHE A 90 -25.69 -0.46 1.90
#